data_AF-A0ABD3Q758-F1
#
_entry.id   AF-A0ABD3Q758-F1
#
_cell.length_a   1.000
_cell.length_b   1.000
_cell.length_c   1.000
_cell.angle_alpha   90.00
_cell.angle_beta   90.00
_cell.angle_gamma   90.00
#
_symmetry.space_group_name_H-M   'P 1'
#
loop_
_entity.id
_entity.type
_entity.pdbx_description
1 polymer ?
#
loop_
_entity_poly.entity_id
_entity_poly.type
_entity_poly.pdbx_seq_one_letter_code
_entity_poly.pdbx_strand_id
1 'polypeptide(L)'
;MSQSRELLHLYRRLLRSCATYPSKNRWGIYKSIQEEFRDNVNLNPDDAKTQQKISVAYKGLSQLRMYDTMVLSKGNPDSPNWEVTLEQNPMPKPDHR
;
A
#
# COMPACT_ATOMS: atom_id res chain seq x y z
N MET A 1 -10.99 -20.36 -6.09
CA MET A 1 -9.65 -20.08 -6.68
C MET A 1 -9.42 -18.61 -7.10
N SER A 2 -10.26 -17.64 -6.68
CA SER A 2 -10.12 -16.22 -7.10
C SER A 2 -9.02 -15.45 -6.35
N GLN A 3 -8.79 -15.80 -5.08
CA GLN A 3 -7.95 -15.00 -4.16
C GLN A 3 -6.49 -14.85 -4.60
N SER A 4 -5.90 -15.88 -5.21
CA SER A 4 -4.51 -15.83 -5.67
C SER A 4 -4.29 -14.76 -6.75
N ARG A 5 -5.28 -14.52 -7.61
CA ARG A 5 -5.17 -13.52 -8.69
C ARG A 5 -5.32 -12.10 -8.14
N GLU A 6 -6.29 -11.88 -7.25
CA GLU A 6 -6.49 -10.58 -6.60
C GLU A 6 -5.27 -10.17 -5.77
N LEU A 7 -4.70 -11.11 -5.03
CA LEU A 7 -3.49 -10.89 -4.24
C LEU A 7 -2.29 -10.50 -5.12
N LEU A 8 -2.11 -11.15 -6.27
CA LEU A 8 -1.08 -10.77 -7.24
C LEU A 8 -1.30 -9.37 -7.84
N HIS A 9 -2.56 -8.98 -8.05
CA HIS A 9 -2.90 -7.63 -8.49
C HIS A 9 -2.59 -6.60 -7.40
N LEU A 10 -2.89 -6.88 -6.14
CA LEU A 10 -2.54 -6.04 -4.99
C LEU A 10 -1.01 -5.84 -4.90
N TYR A 11 -0.25 -6.93 -4.95
CA TYR A 11 1.22 -6.89 -4.92
C TYR A 11 1.79 -6.01 -6.05
N ARG A 12 1.35 -6.22 -7.30
CA ARG A 12 1.81 -5.41 -8.43
C ARG A 12 1.44 -3.93 -8.30
N ARG A 13 0.26 -3.62 -7.75
CA ARG A 13 -0.17 -2.24 -7.50
C ARG A 13 0.70 -1.56 -6.44
N LEU A 14 1.01 -2.26 -5.34
CA LEU A 14 1.91 -1.78 -4.29
C LEU A 14 3.29 -1.43 -4.85
N LEU A 15 3.91 -2.36 -5.59
CA LEU A 15 5.23 -2.14 -6.19
C LEU A 15 5.24 -0.93 -7.14
N ARG A 16 4.20 -0.77 -7.96
CA ARG A 16 4.07 0.36 -8.87
C ARG A 16 3.94 1.68 -8.11
N SER A 17 3.07 1.75 -7.12
CA SER A 17 2.87 2.96 -6.32
C SER A 17 4.11 3.30 -5.47
N CYS A 18 4.86 2.30 -4.99
CA CYS A 18 6.14 2.55 -4.33
C CYS A 18 7.19 3.14 -5.28
N ALA A 19 7.25 2.71 -6.54
CA ALA A 19 8.23 3.23 -7.50
C ALA A 19 8.06 4.73 -7.75
N THR A 20 6.82 5.23 -7.74
CA THR A 20 6.48 6.64 -7.94
C THR A 20 6.36 7.43 -6.63
N TYR A 21 6.44 6.78 -5.47
CA TYR A 21 6.30 7.42 -4.17
C TYR A 21 7.42 8.45 -3.90
N PRO A 22 7.08 9.70 -3.52
CA PRO A 22 8.05 10.78 -3.34
C PRO A 22 8.83 10.67 -2.01
N SER A 23 9.53 9.55 -1.79
CA SER A 23 10.38 9.30 -0.63
C SER A 23 11.79 8.85 -1.03
N LYS A 24 12.80 9.34 -0.31
CA LYS A 24 14.19 8.88 -0.45
C LYS A 24 14.35 7.38 -0.15
N ASN A 25 13.49 6.84 0.73
CA ASN A 25 13.50 5.43 1.12
C ASN A 25 12.53 4.54 0.29
N ARG A 26 12.01 5.03 -0.85
CA ARG A 26 11.02 4.27 -1.64
C ARG A 26 11.48 2.87 -2.05
N TRP A 27 12.78 2.71 -2.34
CA TRP A 27 13.36 1.42 -2.72
C TRP A 27 13.52 0.46 -1.55
N GLY A 28 13.71 0.98 -0.33
CA GLY A 28 13.66 0.17 0.89
C GLY A 28 12.27 -0.41 1.09
N ILE A 29 11.23 0.44 1.00
CA ILE A 29 9.82 0.03 1.09
C ILE A 29 9.49 -1.00 0.00
N TYR A 30 9.93 -0.75 -1.24
CA TYR A 30 9.75 -1.67 -2.37
C TYR A 30 10.30 -3.06 -2.06
N LYS A 31 11.55 -3.15 -1.58
CA LYS A 31 12.17 -4.43 -1.22
C LYS A 31 11.44 -5.12 -0.07
N SER A 32 11.08 -4.40 0.98
CA SER A 32 10.34 -4.97 2.11
C SER A 32 9.00 -5.57 1.68
N ILE A 33 8.28 -4.94 0.73
CA ILE A 33 7.05 -5.50 0.17
C ILE A 33 7.32 -6.80 -0.61
N GLN A 34 8.43 -6.88 -1.36
CA GLN A 34 8.79 -8.11 -2.07
C GLN A 34 9.10 -9.26 -1.12
N GLU A 35 9.88 -8.97 -0.06
CA GLU A 35 10.25 -9.94 0.96
C GLU A 35 9.01 -10.44 1.71
N GLU A 36 8.18 -9.51 2.20
CA GLU A 36 6.96 -9.85 2.92
C GLU A 36 5.98 -10.64 2.03
N PHE A 37 5.81 -10.25 0.77
CA PHE A 37 4.96 -11.00 -0.15
C PHE A 37 5.47 -12.43 -0.37
N ARG A 38 6.78 -12.59 -0.62
CA ARG A 38 7.41 -13.89 -0.85
C ARG A 38 7.28 -14.80 0.37
N ASP A 39 7.48 -14.25 1.57
CA ASP A 39 7.44 -15.03 2.80
C ASP A 39 6.02 -15.47 3.18
N ASN A 40 4.99 -14.75 2.69
CA ASN A 40 3.59 -15.01 3.04
C ASN A 40 2.74 -15.58 1.89
N VAL A 41 3.29 -15.77 0.68
CA VAL A 41 2.53 -16.17 -0.52
C VAL A 41 1.84 -17.53 -0.39
N ASN A 42 2.40 -18.42 0.43
CA ASN A 42 1.88 -19.78 0.64
C ASN A 42 0.96 -19.89 1.87
N LEU A 43 0.67 -18.79 2.57
CA LEU A 43 -0.24 -18.82 3.71
C LEU A 43 -1.68 -19.06 3.26
N ASN A 44 -2.46 -19.70 4.13
CA ASN A 44 -3.88 -19.89 3.88
C ASN A 44 -4.59 -18.52 3.84
N PRO A 45 -5.23 -18.14 2.73
CA PRO A 45 -5.95 -16.86 2.62
C PRO A 45 -7.15 -16.77 3.55
N ASP A 46 -7.74 -17.88 3.98
CA ASP A 46 -8.91 -17.88 4.88
C ASP A 46 -8.53 -17.79 6.36
N ASP A 47 -7.22 -17.84 6.68
CA ASP A 47 -6.74 -17.61 8.03
C ASP A 47 -6.91 -16.14 8.45
N ALA A 48 -7.38 -15.91 9.67
CA ALA A 48 -7.68 -14.58 10.18
C ALA A 48 -6.45 -13.67 10.20
N LYS A 49 -5.24 -14.21 10.44
CA LYS A 49 -4.01 -13.41 10.42
C LYS A 49 -3.64 -13.05 8.99
N THR A 50 -3.82 -13.96 8.03
CA THR A 50 -3.61 -13.65 6.61
C THR A 50 -4.56 -12.57 6.13
N GLN A 51 -5.85 -12.66 6.49
CA GLN A 51 -6.86 -11.63 6.19
C GLN A 51 -6.49 -10.27 6.79
N GLN A 52 -5.99 -10.25 8.03
CA GLN A 52 -5.49 -9.03 8.66
C GLN A 52 -4.33 -8.40 7.88
N LYS A 53 -3.34 -9.22 7.44
CA LYS A 53 -2.22 -8.76 6.62
C LYS A 53 -2.68 -8.19 5.28
N ILE A 54 -3.63 -8.86 4.61
CA ILE A 54 -4.22 -8.39 3.35
C ILE A 54 -4.92 -7.03 3.56
N SER A 55 -5.68 -6.88 4.64
CA SER A 55 -6.35 -5.61 5.00
C SER A 55 -5.34 -4.48 5.22
N VAL A 56 -4.25 -4.74 5.94
CA VAL A 56 -3.15 -3.77 6.12
C VAL A 56 -2.52 -3.39 4.78
N ALA A 57 -2.27 -4.35 3.89
CA ALA A 57 -1.71 -4.10 2.57
C ALA A 57 -2.63 -3.21 1.70
N TYR A 58 -3.96 -3.40 1.77
CA TYR A 58 -4.91 -2.51 1.09
C TYR A 58 -4.88 -1.08 1.64
N LYS A 59 -4.78 -0.91 2.97
CA LYS A 59 -4.62 0.42 3.59
C LYS A 59 -3.34 1.11 3.14
N GLY A 60 -2.22 0.39 3.15
CA GLY A 60 -0.93 0.91 2.66
C GLY A 60 -0.98 1.30 1.18
N LEU A 61 -1.67 0.52 0.34
CA LEU A 61 -1.88 0.88 -1.06
C LEU A 61 -2.68 2.19 -1.20
N SER A 62 -3.72 2.38 -0.39
CA SER A 62 -4.51 3.63 -0.39
C SER A 62 -3.62 4.84 -0.08
N GLN A 63 -2.80 4.75 0.97
CA GLN A 63 -1.87 5.80 1.37
C GLN A 63 -0.83 6.11 0.29
N LEU A 64 -0.21 5.09 -0.31
CA LEU A 64 0.75 5.30 -1.39
C LEU A 64 0.12 5.97 -2.61
N ARG A 65 -1.13 5.64 -2.92
CA ARG A 65 -1.88 6.21 -4.06
C ARG A 65 -2.26 7.67 -3.86
N MET A 66 -2.32 8.18 -2.63
CA MET A 66 -2.53 9.61 -2.37
C MET A 66 -1.45 10.48 -2.98
N TYR A 67 -0.25 9.91 -3.18
CA TYR A 67 0.90 10.61 -3.76
C TYR A 67 1.15 10.22 -5.22
N ASP A 68 0.32 9.34 -5.77
CA ASP A 68 0.44 8.94 -7.16
C ASP A 68 -0.06 10.09 -8.05
N THR A 69 0.87 10.71 -8.78
CA THR A 69 0.58 11.83 -9.66
C THR A 69 -0.43 11.48 -10.74
N MET A 70 -0.51 10.23 -11.21
CA MET A 70 -1.55 9.77 -12.14
C MET A 70 -2.95 9.77 -11.52
N VAL A 71 -3.05 9.50 -10.21
CA VAL A 71 -4.32 9.53 -9.47
C VAL A 71 -4.72 10.97 -9.17
N LEU A 72 -3.77 11.79 -8.69
CA LEU A 72 -3.99 13.21 -8.38
C LEU A 72 -4.36 14.05 -9.61
N SER A 73 -3.85 13.67 -10.78
CA SER A 73 -4.14 14.32 -12.06
C SER A 73 -5.47 13.89 -12.70
N LYS A 74 -6.16 12.87 -12.18
CA LYS A 74 -7.32 12.23 -12.84
C LYS A 74 -7.08 11.92 -14.33
N GLY A 75 -5.84 11.60 -14.71
CA GLY A 75 -5.47 11.34 -16.10
C GLY A 75 -5.06 12.56 -16.93
N ASN A 76 -5.00 13.76 -16.36
CA ASN A 76 -4.44 14.96 -17.00
C ASN A 76 -3.13 15.41 -16.32
N PRO A 77 -1.95 14.99 -16.81
CA PRO A 77 -0.66 15.26 -16.16
C PRO A 77 -0.35 16.75 -15.94
N ASP A 78 -1.02 17.65 -16.65
CA ASP A 78 -0.83 19.11 -16.55
C ASP A 78 -1.74 19.79 -15.51
N SER A 79 -2.58 19.05 -14.78
CA SER A 79 -3.46 19.61 -13.72
C SER A 79 -3.58 18.70 -12.50
N PRO A 80 -2.52 18.55 -11.69
CA PRO A 80 -2.60 17.80 -10.44
C PRO A 80 -3.41 18.60 -9.41
N ASN A 81 -4.52 18.03 -8.94
CA ASN A 81 -5.22 18.55 -7.76
C ASN A 81 -4.44 18.11 -6.52
N TRP A 82 -3.76 19.03 -5.84
CA TRP A 82 -2.75 18.71 -4.81
C TRP A 82 -3.32 18.58 -3.39
N GLU A 83 -4.64 18.43 -3.24
CA GLU A 83 -5.28 18.28 -1.94
C GLU A 83 -5.06 16.86 -1.37
N VAL A 84 -4.11 16.73 -0.45
CA VAL A 84 -3.79 15.47 0.24
C VAL A 84 -4.43 15.49 1.64
N THR A 85 -5.60 14.87 1.79
CA THR A 85 -6.24 14.69 3.10
C THR A 85 -5.62 13.50 3.83
N LEU A 86 -4.57 13.74 4.61
CA LEU A 86 -3.98 12.72 5.47
C LEU A 86 -4.95 12.42 6.62
N GLU A 87 -5.61 11.27 6.57
CA GLU A 87 -6.38 10.76 7.71
C GLU A 87 -5.44 10.61 8.92
N GLN A 88 -5.89 11.10 10.08
CA GLN A 88 -5.08 11.17 11.29
C GLN A 88 -4.48 9.81 11.67
N ASN A 89 -3.25 9.88 12.17
CA ASN A 89 -2.40 8.77 12.58
C ASN A 89 -3.20 7.65 13.29
N PRO A 90 -3.29 6.42 12.72
CA PRO A 90 -4.11 5.33 13.27
C PRO A 90 -3.55 4.70 14.56
N MET A 91 -2.42 5.22 15.07
CA MET A 91 -1.85 4.84 16.37
C MET A 91 -1.76 6.09 17.27
N PRO A 92 -2.72 6.32 18.19
CA PRO A 92 -2.48 7.21 19.31
C PRO A 92 -1.32 6.62 20.14
N LYS A 93 -0.39 7.48 20.57
CA LYS A 93 0.67 7.06 21.51
C LYS A 93 -0.02 6.58 22.79
N PRO A 94 0.38 5.45 23.40
CA PRO A 94 -0.14 5.07 24.70
C PRO A 94 0.15 6.18 25.72
N ASP A 95 -0.86 6.56 26.48
CA ASP A 95 -0.74 7.56 27.54
C ASP A 95 0.20 7.02 28.62
N HIS A 96 1.31 7.72 28.87
CA HIS A 96 2.23 7.42 29.95
C HIS A 96 1.87 8.32 31.13
N ARG A 97 0.87 7.91 31.92
CA ARG A 97 0.53 8.54 33.18
C ARG A 97 0.94 7.68 34.37
#